data_AF-A0A1Z4REB8-F1
#
_entry.id   AF-A0A1Z4REB8-F1
#
_cell.length_a   1.000
_cell.length_b   1.000
_cell.length_c   1.000
_cell.angle_alpha   90.00
_cell.angle_beta   90.00
_cell.angle_gamma   90.00
#
_symmetry.space_group_name_H-M   'P 1'
#
loop_
_entity.id
_entity.type
_entity.pdbx_description
1 polymer ?
#
loop_
_entity_poly.entity_id
_entity_poly.type
_entity_poly.pdbx_seq_one_letter_code
_entity_poly.pdbx_strand_id
1 'polypeptide(L)'
;MLGLSRQIVGTSLISLLCFTGVACLQFPRMQQQLSISKQTFSQQSLEREEKLEKSRLTFFKKIPAFGFNNVLANWVYLNFLQYFGDDEVRKKTGYELSPEYFEIILKHDPRFRLAYLSLSTSTSLYAGKPERAVSITERGLKSLNPWVPKDSYYIWRYKGIDELLFLNNSQAAKKSLQNAADWAKKHSDEESQISAMVSQNTANFLSQNPQSKYAQISAWAMVLQNGVDKETQKRAMIAIEALGGQIVQTPQGNQIKFPKQD
;
A
#
# COMPACT_ATOMS: atom_id res chain seq x y z
N MET A 1 30.78 46.74 12.30
CA MET A 1 29.78 46.45 11.23
C MET A 1 30.36 45.80 9.96
N LEU A 2 31.66 45.85 9.68
CA LEU A 2 32.26 45.26 8.45
C LEU A 2 32.39 43.72 8.44
N GLY A 3 32.38 43.05 9.60
CA GLY A 3 32.48 41.58 9.67
C GLY A 3 31.19 40.83 9.30
N LEU A 4 30.03 41.43 9.61
CA LEU A 4 28.71 40.86 9.32
C LEU A 4 28.40 40.85 7.81
N SER A 5 28.79 41.89 7.06
CA SER A 5 28.53 41.92 5.61
C SER A 5 29.38 40.88 4.84
N ARG A 6 30.63 40.64 5.26
CA ARG A 6 31.48 39.61 4.66
C ARG A 6 30.95 38.19 4.91
N GLN A 7 30.43 37.91 6.10
CA GLN A 7 29.81 36.62 6.39
C GLN A 7 28.52 36.40 5.60
N ILE A 8 27.65 37.41 5.50
CA ILE A 8 26.40 37.34 4.72
C ILE A 8 26.68 37.17 3.22
N VAL A 9 27.66 37.90 2.68
CA VAL A 9 28.07 37.74 1.27
C VAL A 9 28.67 36.36 1.03
N GLY A 10 29.52 35.87 1.94
CA GLY A 10 30.12 34.55 1.85
C GLY A 10 29.10 33.40 1.91
N THR A 11 28.15 33.44 2.84
CA THR A 11 27.08 32.42 2.93
C THR A 11 26.13 32.47 1.74
N SER A 12 25.84 33.65 1.20
CA SER A 12 25.03 33.81 -0.02
C SER A 12 25.74 33.22 -1.25
N LEU A 13 27.04 33.47 -1.40
CA LEU A 13 27.86 32.90 -2.48
C LEU A 13 27.96 31.37 -2.39
N ILE A 14 28.17 30.83 -1.19
CA ILE A 14 28.22 29.37 -0.98
C ILE A 14 26.86 28.75 -1.28
N SER A 15 25.76 29.35 -0.82
CA SER A 15 24.41 28.86 -1.09
C SER A 15 24.13 28.86 -2.60
N LEU A 16 24.49 29.93 -3.31
CA LEU A 16 24.35 30.03 -4.75
C LEU A 16 25.18 28.96 -5.48
N LEU A 17 26.43 28.74 -5.06
CA LEU A 17 27.29 27.67 -5.59
C LEU A 17 26.69 26.27 -5.35
N CYS A 18 26.14 26.01 -4.17
CA CYS A 18 25.46 24.75 -3.87
C CYS A 18 24.20 24.55 -4.74
N PHE A 19 23.35 25.58 -4.89
CA PHE A 19 22.18 25.51 -5.76
C PHE A 19 22.56 25.31 -7.22
N THR A 20 23.61 26.00 -7.69
CA THR A 20 24.09 25.87 -9.08
C THR A 20 24.68 24.47 -9.31
N GLY A 21 25.45 23.95 -8.36
CA GLY A 21 25.99 22.59 -8.41
C GLY A 21 24.89 21.53 -8.44
N VAL A 22 23.86 21.67 -7.59
CA VAL A 22 22.68 20.79 -7.62
C VAL A 22 21.96 20.91 -8.95
N ALA A 23 21.71 22.12 -9.46
CA ALA A 23 21.06 22.33 -10.75
C ALA A 23 21.85 21.69 -11.90
N CYS A 24 23.16 21.90 -11.98
CA CYS A 24 24.03 21.32 -13.00
C CYS A 24 24.08 19.78 -12.93
N LEU A 25 24.00 19.18 -11.74
CA LEU A 25 23.98 17.72 -11.59
C LEU A 25 22.60 17.13 -11.88
N GLN A 26 21.52 17.84 -11.57
CA GLN A 26 20.15 17.37 -11.76
C GLN A 26 19.61 17.62 -13.17
N PHE A 27 20.10 18.66 -13.86
CA PHE A 27 19.60 19.03 -15.19
C PHE A 27 19.83 17.96 -16.27
N PRO A 28 21.01 17.29 -16.37
CA PRO A 28 21.20 16.19 -17.31
C PRO A 28 20.32 14.98 -16.97
N ARG A 29 20.11 14.68 -15.69
CA ARG A 29 19.19 13.62 -15.24
C ARG A 29 17.75 13.93 -15.63
N MET A 30 17.32 15.17 -15.43
CA MET A 30 16.00 15.63 -15.84
C MET A 30 15.82 15.54 -17.36
N GLN A 31 16.80 16.00 -18.15
CA GLN A 31 16.77 15.86 -19.61
C GLN A 31 16.75 14.40 -20.05
N GLN A 32 17.53 13.53 -19.40
CA GLN A 32 17.51 12.10 -19.64
C GLN A 32 16.12 11.51 -19.33
N GLN A 33 15.52 11.83 -18.18
CA GLN A 33 14.17 11.38 -17.84
C GLN A 33 13.11 11.90 -18.81
N LEU A 34 13.21 13.15 -19.28
CA LEU A 34 12.32 13.74 -20.29
C LEU A 34 12.50 13.09 -21.67
N SER A 35 13.69 12.57 -21.99
CA SER A 35 13.91 11.80 -23.21
C SER A 35 13.42 10.35 -23.09
N ILE A 36 13.57 9.75 -21.92
CA ILE A 36 13.08 8.41 -21.60
C ILE A 36 11.54 8.41 -21.54
N SER A 37 10.91 9.47 -21.02
CA SER A 37 9.44 9.60 -20.98
C SER A 37 8.80 9.67 -22.38
N LYS A 38 9.59 9.90 -23.43
CA LYS A 38 9.16 9.84 -24.83
C LYS A 38 9.38 8.48 -25.49
N GLN A 39 10.12 7.57 -24.86
CA GLN A 39 10.35 6.22 -25.34
C GLN A 39 9.37 5.25 -24.69
N THR A 40 8.66 4.48 -25.53
CA THR A 40 7.91 3.31 -25.05
C THR A 40 8.90 2.35 -24.40
N PHE A 41 8.89 2.26 -23.08
CA PHE A 41 9.75 1.31 -22.38
C PHE A 41 9.48 -0.12 -22.87
N SER A 42 10.53 -0.80 -23.30
CA SER A 42 10.49 -2.22 -23.62
C SER A 42 10.18 -3.02 -22.35
N GLN A 43 9.55 -4.19 -22.49
CA GLN A 43 9.28 -5.07 -21.35
C GLN A 43 10.57 -5.41 -20.59
N GLN A 44 11.65 -5.71 -21.32
CA GLN A 44 12.94 -6.08 -20.74
C GLN A 44 13.58 -4.95 -19.92
N SER A 45 13.45 -3.69 -20.36
CA SER A 45 13.96 -2.54 -19.58
C SER A 45 13.18 -2.37 -18.28
N LEU A 46 11.86 -2.56 -18.31
CA LEU A 46 11.02 -2.45 -17.11
C LEU A 46 11.29 -3.58 -16.12
N GLU A 47 11.49 -4.81 -16.60
CA GLU A 47 11.88 -5.94 -15.73
C GLU A 47 13.25 -5.71 -15.07
N ARG A 48 14.18 -5.06 -15.77
CA ARG A 48 15.47 -4.67 -15.20
C ARG A 48 15.29 -3.62 -14.11
N GLU A 49 14.45 -2.63 -14.34
CA GLU A 49 14.13 -1.59 -13.36
C GLU A 49 13.46 -2.18 -12.11
N GLU A 50 12.49 -3.07 -12.28
CA GLU A 50 11.86 -3.81 -11.18
C GLU A 50 12.88 -4.59 -10.33
N LYS A 51 13.85 -5.25 -10.97
CA LYS A 51 14.92 -5.97 -10.26
C LYS A 51 15.83 -5.02 -9.48
N LEU A 52 16.14 -3.85 -10.05
CA LEU A 52 16.93 -2.82 -9.38
C LEU A 52 16.18 -2.25 -8.17
N GLU A 53 14.89 -1.95 -8.33
CA GLU A 53 14.05 -1.45 -7.24
C GLU A 53 13.93 -2.50 -6.13
N LYS A 54 13.67 -3.77 -6.47
CA LYS A 54 13.67 -4.87 -5.49
C LYS A 54 14.99 -4.98 -4.72
N SER A 55 16.12 -4.80 -5.40
CA SER A 55 17.45 -4.83 -4.78
C SER A 55 17.64 -3.64 -3.82
N ARG A 56 17.19 -2.46 -4.25
CA ARG A 56 17.19 -1.24 -3.43
C ARG A 56 16.29 -1.38 -2.20
N LEU A 57 15.09 -1.94 -2.32
CA LEU A 57 14.20 -2.22 -1.19
C LEU A 57 14.81 -3.25 -0.24
N THR A 58 15.47 -4.29 -0.77
CA THR A 58 16.21 -5.27 0.04
C THR A 58 17.32 -4.60 0.86
N PHE A 59 17.99 -3.60 0.31
CA PHE A 59 18.97 -2.79 1.04
C PHE A 59 18.30 -1.92 2.12
N PHE A 60 17.22 -1.20 1.80
CA PHE A 60 16.46 -0.41 2.78
C PHE A 60 15.89 -1.24 3.93
N LYS A 61 15.54 -2.50 3.70
CA LYS A 61 15.13 -3.42 4.77
C LYS A 61 16.23 -3.64 5.82
N LYS A 62 17.50 -3.45 5.48
CA LYS A 62 18.65 -3.74 6.36
C LYS A 62 19.32 -2.50 6.91
N ILE A 63 19.12 -1.33 6.31
CA ILE A 63 19.81 -0.12 6.72
C ILE A 63 19.36 0.34 8.12
N PRO A 64 20.28 0.67 9.03
CA PRO A 64 19.92 1.37 10.26
C PRO A 64 19.51 2.81 9.95
N ALA A 65 18.50 3.31 10.65
CA ALA A 65 18.03 4.69 10.46
C ALA A 65 18.83 5.73 11.27
N PHE A 66 19.77 5.30 12.13
CA PHE A 66 20.59 6.17 12.98
C PHE A 66 19.78 7.24 13.76
N GLY A 67 18.59 6.89 14.24
CA GLY A 67 17.67 7.80 14.94
C GLY A 67 16.64 8.50 14.05
N PHE A 68 16.81 8.48 12.73
CA PHE A 68 15.93 9.15 11.74
C PHE A 68 14.87 8.21 11.15
N ASN A 69 14.25 7.38 11.98
CA ASN A 69 13.33 6.34 11.52
C ASN A 69 12.15 6.89 10.70
N ASN A 70 11.51 7.96 11.18
CA ASN A 70 10.40 8.62 10.49
C ASN A 70 10.82 9.26 9.15
N VAL A 71 12.02 9.84 9.06
CA VAL A 71 12.55 10.40 7.80
C VAL A 71 12.76 9.29 6.78
N LEU A 72 13.35 8.16 7.19
CA LEU A 72 13.52 7.01 6.32
C LEU A 72 12.17 6.42 5.88
N ALA A 73 11.22 6.28 6.81
CA ALA A 73 9.87 5.80 6.49
C ALA A 73 9.16 6.73 5.50
N ASN A 74 9.20 8.05 5.71
CA ASN A 74 8.64 9.04 4.80
C ASN A 74 9.30 9.01 3.43
N TRP A 75 10.62 8.89 3.37
CA TRP A 75 11.35 8.76 2.11
C TRP A 75 10.90 7.52 1.34
N VAL A 76 10.83 6.37 2.00
CA VAL A 76 10.36 5.13 1.36
C VAL A 76 8.89 5.24 0.94
N TYR A 77 8.04 5.93 1.72
CA TYR A 77 6.66 6.19 1.35
C TYR A 77 6.53 7.06 0.09
N LEU A 78 7.35 8.11 -0.06
CA LEU A 78 7.37 8.91 -1.29
C LEU A 78 7.76 8.08 -2.51
N ASN A 79 8.73 7.17 -2.35
CA ASN A 79 9.09 6.23 -3.41
C ASN A 79 7.96 5.25 -3.73
N PHE A 80 7.22 4.79 -2.71
CA PHE A 80 6.01 4.01 -2.94
C PHE A 80 4.97 4.78 -3.74
N LEU A 81 4.73 6.06 -3.44
CA LEU A 81 3.77 6.87 -4.20
C LEU A 81 4.17 7.01 -5.68
N GLN A 82 5.46 7.16 -5.96
CA GLN A 82 5.99 7.17 -7.33
C GLN A 82 5.84 5.81 -8.01
N TYR A 83 6.23 4.73 -7.31
CA TYR A 83 6.08 3.36 -7.78
C TYR A 83 4.62 3.02 -8.10
N PHE A 84 3.70 3.35 -7.20
CA PHE A 84 2.29 3.02 -7.30
C PHE A 84 1.56 3.88 -8.33
N GLY A 85 1.92 5.17 -8.42
CA GLY A 85 1.27 6.14 -9.30
C GLY A 85 1.73 6.13 -10.76
N ASP A 86 2.75 5.33 -11.11
CA ASP A 86 3.19 5.16 -12.50
C ASP A 86 2.30 4.16 -13.25
N ASP A 87 1.07 4.58 -13.58
CA ASP A 87 0.06 3.71 -14.20
C ASP A 87 0.54 3.09 -15.52
N GLU A 88 1.38 3.79 -16.30
CA GLU A 88 1.89 3.27 -17.57
C GLU A 88 2.86 2.11 -17.37
N VAL A 89 3.75 2.22 -16.38
CA VAL A 89 4.69 1.14 -16.03
C VAL A 89 3.96 0.02 -15.30
N ARG A 90 3.04 0.34 -14.38
CA ARG A 90 2.28 -0.64 -13.60
C ARG A 90 1.35 -1.48 -14.47
N LYS A 91 0.81 -0.93 -15.56
CA LYS A 91 0.12 -1.66 -16.65
C LYS A 91 0.97 -2.70 -17.39
N LYS A 92 2.28 -2.77 -17.13
CA LYS A 92 3.19 -3.79 -17.72
C LYS A 92 3.87 -4.68 -16.69
N THR A 93 4.02 -4.21 -15.46
CA THR A 93 4.86 -4.84 -14.43
C THR A 93 4.07 -5.26 -13.18
N GLY A 94 2.84 -4.77 -13.00
CA GLY A 94 2.05 -5.01 -11.80
C GLY A 94 2.60 -4.31 -10.56
N TYR A 95 2.12 -4.72 -9.39
CA TYR A 95 2.35 -4.08 -8.09
C TYR A 95 3.09 -4.98 -7.10
N GLU A 96 3.86 -5.93 -7.61
CA GLU A 96 4.53 -7.00 -6.86
C GLU A 96 5.37 -6.51 -5.66
N LEU A 97 5.92 -5.29 -5.74
CA LEU A 97 6.78 -4.69 -4.70
C LEU A 97 6.03 -3.92 -3.61
N SER A 98 4.71 -3.71 -3.74
CA SER A 98 3.91 -3.02 -2.70
C SER A 98 4.09 -3.57 -1.27
N PRO A 99 4.10 -4.90 -1.02
CA PRO A 99 4.34 -5.43 0.32
C PRO A 99 5.74 -5.09 0.86
N GLU A 100 6.72 -4.89 -0.02
CA GLU A 100 8.10 -4.62 0.36
C GLU A 100 8.25 -3.19 0.89
N TYR A 101 7.62 -2.22 0.23
CA TYR A 101 7.48 -0.86 0.75
C TYR A 101 6.77 -0.88 2.10
N PHE A 102 5.66 -1.63 2.20
CA PHE A 102 4.83 -1.66 3.40
C PHE A 102 5.62 -2.11 4.63
N GLU A 103 6.37 -3.20 4.45
CA GLU A 103 7.22 -3.76 5.49
C GLU A 103 8.34 -2.80 5.91
N ILE A 104 9.00 -2.12 4.98
CA ILE A 104 10.07 -1.17 5.30
C ILE A 104 9.52 0.02 6.07
N ILE A 105 8.42 0.62 5.59
CA ILE A 105 7.85 1.82 6.19
C ILE A 105 7.46 1.53 7.64
N LEU A 106 6.70 0.46 7.89
CA LEU A 106 6.25 0.14 9.25
C LEU A 106 7.33 -0.42 10.17
N LYS A 107 8.41 -1.00 9.62
CA LYS A 107 9.58 -1.36 10.42
C LYS A 107 10.18 -0.12 11.09
N HIS A 108 10.24 0.99 10.37
CA HIS A 108 10.85 2.22 10.86
C HIS A 108 9.84 3.12 11.57
N ASP A 109 8.64 3.29 11.04
CA ASP A 109 7.57 4.05 11.67
C ASP A 109 6.27 3.24 11.76
N PRO A 110 6.10 2.43 12.81
CA PRO A 110 4.89 1.64 12.99
C PRO A 110 3.65 2.51 13.28
N ARG A 111 3.81 3.82 13.57
CA ARG A 111 2.71 4.75 13.82
C ARG A 111 2.28 5.50 12.55
N PHE A 112 2.87 5.18 11.41
CA PHE A 112 2.54 5.80 10.12
C PHE A 112 1.18 5.31 9.58
N ARG A 113 0.09 5.89 10.08
CA ARG A 113 -1.29 5.50 9.75
C ARG A 113 -1.55 5.40 8.24
N LEU A 114 -1.15 6.41 7.46
CA LEU A 114 -1.40 6.42 6.01
C LEU A 114 -0.77 5.22 5.30
N ALA A 115 0.36 4.71 5.81
CA ALA A 115 1.01 3.53 5.25
C ALA A 115 0.12 2.29 5.39
N TYR A 116 -0.55 2.09 6.52
CA TYR A 116 -1.51 1.00 6.67
C TYR A 116 -2.65 1.10 5.66
N LEU A 117 -3.26 2.28 5.50
CA LEU A 117 -4.45 2.40 4.65
C LEU A 117 -4.11 2.21 3.17
N SER A 118 -3.06 2.90 2.70
CA SER A 118 -2.65 2.89 1.30
C SER A 118 -1.96 1.57 0.92
N LEU A 119 -1.01 1.10 1.72
CA LEU A 119 -0.25 -0.10 1.36
C LEU A 119 -0.94 -1.41 1.72
N SER A 120 -1.89 -1.45 2.66
CA SER A 120 -2.76 -2.64 2.80
C SER A 120 -3.55 -2.84 1.52
N THR A 121 -4.23 -1.80 1.03
CA THR A 121 -4.98 -1.84 -0.24
C THR A 121 -4.07 -2.16 -1.42
N SER A 122 -2.92 -1.49 -1.54
CA SER A 122 -1.97 -1.78 -2.63
C SER A 122 -1.46 -3.23 -2.57
N THR A 123 -1.27 -3.77 -1.38
CA THR A 123 -0.77 -5.14 -1.19
C THR A 123 -1.85 -6.20 -1.41
N SER A 124 -3.06 -6.01 -0.88
CA SER A 124 -4.15 -6.99 -1.01
C SER A 124 -4.83 -6.91 -2.37
N LEU A 125 -5.27 -5.72 -2.77
CA LEU A 125 -6.11 -5.52 -3.95
C LEU A 125 -5.31 -5.45 -5.27
N TYR A 126 -4.14 -4.81 -5.26
CA TYR A 126 -3.36 -4.62 -6.50
C TYR A 126 -2.28 -5.68 -6.69
N ALA A 127 -1.57 -6.05 -5.62
CA ALA A 127 -0.55 -7.10 -5.67
C ALA A 127 -1.10 -8.50 -5.39
N GLY A 128 -2.39 -8.65 -5.05
CA GLY A 128 -3.01 -9.95 -4.77
C GLY A 128 -2.37 -10.70 -3.58
N LYS A 129 -1.86 -9.98 -2.57
CA LYS A 129 -1.13 -10.56 -1.42
C LYS A 129 -1.75 -10.21 -0.06
N PRO A 130 -3.03 -10.53 0.16
CA PRO A 130 -3.74 -10.22 1.40
C PRO A 130 -3.07 -10.78 2.66
N GLU A 131 -2.42 -11.96 2.59
CA GLU A 131 -1.73 -12.55 3.75
C GLU A 131 -0.55 -11.69 4.20
N ARG A 132 0.17 -11.09 3.24
CA ARG A 132 1.28 -10.17 3.54
C ARG A 132 0.74 -8.88 4.16
N ALA A 133 -0.35 -8.32 3.61
CA ALA A 133 -0.99 -7.11 4.15
C ALA A 133 -1.42 -7.31 5.61
N VAL A 134 -2.13 -8.40 5.89
CA VAL A 134 -2.59 -8.76 7.24
C VAL A 134 -1.40 -9.00 8.17
N SER A 135 -0.42 -9.82 7.77
CA SER A 135 0.75 -10.13 8.62
C SER A 135 1.59 -8.89 8.97
N ILE A 136 1.79 -7.99 8.00
CA ILE A 136 2.50 -6.72 8.22
C ILE A 136 1.69 -5.84 9.20
N THR A 137 0.39 -5.72 8.97
CA THR A 137 -0.51 -4.94 9.82
C THR A 137 -0.56 -5.46 11.26
N GLU A 138 -0.60 -6.78 11.46
CA GLU A 138 -0.57 -7.41 12.79
C GLU A 138 0.69 -7.10 13.59
N ARG A 139 1.85 -7.11 12.94
CA ARG A 139 3.11 -6.72 13.60
C ARG A 139 3.08 -5.25 14.01
N GLY A 140 2.58 -4.39 13.12
CA GLY A 140 2.47 -2.96 13.35
C GLY A 140 1.53 -2.60 14.51
N LEU A 141 0.36 -3.24 14.57
CA LEU A 141 -0.67 -3.03 15.59
C LEU A 141 -0.16 -3.21 17.03
N LYS A 142 0.90 -4.00 17.26
CA LYS A 142 1.54 -4.17 18.58
C LYS A 142 2.13 -2.87 19.14
N SER A 143 2.38 -1.88 18.29
CA SER A 143 2.96 -0.58 18.66
C SER A 143 1.92 0.55 18.75
N LEU A 144 0.63 0.22 18.59
CA LEU A 144 -0.46 1.18 18.49
C LEU A 144 -1.44 1.01 19.65
N ASN A 145 -2.23 2.07 19.86
CA ASN A 145 -3.36 2.07 20.79
C ASN A 145 -4.48 2.94 20.22
N PRO A 146 -5.66 3.01 20.86
CA PRO A 146 -6.79 3.79 20.35
C PRO A 146 -6.48 5.28 20.08
N TRP A 147 -5.51 5.86 20.78
CA TRP A 147 -5.18 7.29 20.72
C TRP A 147 -3.99 7.61 19.82
N VAL A 148 -3.11 6.62 19.60
CA VAL A 148 -1.83 6.82 18.90
C VAL A 148 -1.61 5.72 17.84
N PRO A 149 -1.50 6.08 16.55
CA PRO A 149 -1.80 7.40 15.97
C PRO A 149 -3.29 7.75 16.08
N LYS A 150 -3.64 9.03 15.88
CA LYS A 150 -5.05 9.44 15.75
C LYS A 150 -5.74 8.59 14.67
N ASP A 151 -6.99 8.21 14.88
CA ASP A 151 -7.80 7.41 13.95
C ASP A 151 -7.22 6.00 13.68
N SER A 152 -6.45 5.43 14.63
CA SER A 152 -5.85 4.09 14.50
C SER A 152 -6.88 2.96 14.39
N TYR A 153 -8.15 3.20 14.76
CA TYR A 153 -9.25 2.26 14.56
C TYR A 153 -9.45 1.88 13.08
N TYR A 154 -9.08 2.75 12.13
CA TYR A 154 -9.15 2.40 10.71
C TYR A 154 -8.19 1.26 10.34
N ILE A 155 -7.07 1.12 11.03
CA ILE A 155 -6.10 0.07 10.77
C ILE A 155 -6.71 -1.30 11.05
N TRP A 156 -7.43 -1.43 12.17
CA TRP A 156 -8.20 -2.64 12.49
C TRP A 156 -9.31 -2.91 11.46
N ARG A 157 -10.00 -1.87 11.00
CA ARG A 157 -11.07 -2.02 10.01
C ARG A 157 -10.54 -2.52 8.67
N TYR A 158 -9.45 -1.96 8.17
CA TYR A 158 -8.80 -2.40 6.92
C TYR A 158 -8.28 -3.84 7.03
N LYS A 159 -7.66 -4.18 8.17
CA LYS A 159 -7.26 -5.56 8.46
C LYS A 159 -8.46 -6.51 8.38
N GLY A 160 -9.58 -6.16 9.03
CA GLY A 160 -10.79 -6.98 9.03
C GLY A 160 -11.41 -7.14 7.65
N ILE A 161 -11.33 -6.12 6.80
CA ILE A 161 -11.75 -6.19 5.40
C ILE A 161 -10.88 -7.20 4.63
N ASP A 162 -9.55 -7.14 4.78
CA ASP A 162 -8.66 -8.06 4.08
C ASP A 162 -8.86 -9.52 4.54
N GLU A 163 -9.04 -9.72 5.85
CA GLU A 163 -9.35 -11.03 6.45
C GLU A 163 -10.67 -11.60 5.93
N LEU A 164 -11.70 -10.77 5.77
CA LEU A 164 -13.01 -11.19 5.33
C LEU A 164 -13.04 -11.48 3.83
N LEU A 165 -12.60 -10.53 3.02
CA LEU A 165 -12.81 -10.53 1.58
C LEU A 165 -11.81 -11.39 0.83
N PHE A 166 -10.58 -11.50 1.33
CA PHE A 166 -9.53 -12.20 0.59
C PHE A 166 -9.05 -13.48 1.28
N LEU A 167 -9.07 -13.53 2.62
CA LEU A 167 -8.58 -14.70 3.37
C LEU A 167 -9.67 -15.67 3.82
N ASN A 168 -10.96 -15.35 3.56
CA ASN A 168 -12.11 -16.11 4.02
C ASN A 168 -12.06 -16.43 5.53
N ASN A 169 -11.50 -15.51 6.32
CA ASN A 169 -11.33 -15.69 7.76
C ASN A 169 -12.29 -14.79 8.53
N SER A 170 -13.57 -15.13 8.44
CA SER A 170 -14.67 -14.38 9.03
C SER A 170 -14.57 -14.19 10.53
N GLN A 171 -14.01 -15.19 11.24
CA GLN A 171 -13.82 -15.11 12.68
C GLN A 171 -12.72 -14.11 13.04
N ALA A 172 -11.60 -14.10 12.31
CA ALA A 172 -10.57 -13.08 12.49
C ALA A 172 -11.09 -11.69 12.11
N ALA A 173 -11.79 -11.59 10.97
CA ALA A 173 -12.41 -10.35 10.51
C ALA A 173 -13.38 -9.76 11.54
N LYS A 174 -14.26 -10.59 12.11
CA LYS A 174 -15.15 -10.21 13.20
C LYS A 174 -14.37 -9.62 14.37
N LYS A 175 -13.31 -10.29 14.83
CA LYS A 175 -12.47 -9.81 15.93
C LYS A 175 -11.80 -8.47 15.59
N SER A 176 -11.27 -8.33 14.39
CA SER A 176 -10.64 -7.09 13.91
C SER A 176 -11.66 -5.95 13.85
N LEU A 177 -12.87 -6.19 13.34
CA LEU A 177 -13.94 -5.20 13.28
C LEU A 177 -14.50 -4.83 14.67
N GLN A 178 -14.54 -5.78 15.62
CA GLN A 178 -14.85 -5.49 17.02
C GLN A 178 -13.78 -4.57 17.64
N ASN A 179 -12.50 -4.88 17.46
CA ASN A 179 -11.42 -4.00 17.91
C ASN A 179 -11.48 -2.61 17.27
N ALA A 180 -11.81 -2.53 15.98
CA ALA A 180 -12.04 -1.26 15.30
C ALA A 180 -13.16 -0.46 15.97
N ALA A 181 -14.29 -1.11 16.25
CA ALA A 181 -15.41 -0.47 16.94
C ALA A 181 -15.04 0.01 18.34
N ASP A 182 -14.36 -0.83 19.11
CA ASP A 182 -13.97 -0.53 20.49
C ASP A 182 -12.93 0.58 20.59
N TRP A 183 -12.01 0.66 19.62
CA TRP A 183 -11.04 1.75 19.53
C TRP A 183 -11.72 3.06 19.09
N ALA A 184 -12.63 2.99 18.13
CA ALA A 184 -13.36 4.15 17.64
C ALA A 184 -14.26 4.77 18.73
N LYS A 185 -14.95 3.95 19.54
CA LYS A 185 -15.76 4.40 20.70
C LYS A 185 -14.98 5.19 21.76
N LYS A 186 -13.64 5.15 21.76
CA LYS A 186 -12.83 5.95 22.68
C LYS A 186 -12.79 7.43 22.29
N HIS A 187 -13.06 7.76 21.03
CA HIS A 187 -13.10 9.14 20.55
C HIS A 187 -14.53 9.67 20.60
N SER A 188 -14.70 10.99 20.65
CA SER A 188 -16.01 11.64 20.80
C SER A 188 -16.50 12.34 19.53
N ASP A 189 -15.68 12.39 18.47
CA ASP A 189 -16.06 13.02 17.21
C ASP A 189 -17.03 12.14 16.41
N GLU A 190 -17.84 12.79 15.56
CA GLU A 190 -18.90 12.14 14.79
C GLU A 190 -18.36 11.03 13.87
N GLU A 191 -17.22 11.26 13.23
CA GLU A 191 -16.59 10.27 12.33
C GLU A 191 -16.25 8.98 13.08
N SER A 192 -15.66 9.10 14.27
CA SER A 192 -15.35 7.96 15.12
C SER A 192 -16.60 7.18 15.55
N GLN A 193 -17.70 7.87 15.86
CA GLN A 193 -18.96 7.22 16.26
C GLN A 193 -19.61 6.47 15.09
N ILE A 194 -19.58 7.05 13.89
CA ILE A 194 -20.02 6.38 12.67
C ILE A 194 -19.16 5.13 12.40
N SER A 195 -17.83 5.28 12.47
CA SER A 195 -16.89 4.16 12.27
C SER A 195 -17.11 3.04 13.30
N ALA A 196 -17.36 3.40 14.55
CA ALA A 196 -17.70 2.47 15.62
C ALA A 196 -18.97 1.68 15.31
N MET A 197 -20.04 2.38 14.95
CA MET A 197 -21.33 1.77 14.61
C MET A 197 -21.21 0.83 13.41
N VAL A 198 -20.59 1.28 12.32
CA VAL A 198 -20.43 0.47 11.09
C VAL A 198 -19.62 -0.78 11.38
N SER A 199 -18.48 -0.64 12.07
CA SER A 199 -17.61 -1.79 12.37
C SER A 199 -18.30 -2.79 13.30
N GLN A 200 -19.04 -2.31 14.30
CA GLN A 200 -19.83 -3.16 15.20
C GLN A 200 -20.94 -3.91 14.45
N ASN A 201 -21.68 -3.23 13.57
CA ASN A 201 -22.75 -3.83 12.79
C ASN A 201 -22.21 -4.92 11.86
N THR A 202 -21.09 -4.69 11.19
CA THR A 202 -20.44 -5.72 10.37
C THR A 202 -19.97 -6.89 11.21
N ALA A 203 -19.35 -6.67 12.38
CA ALA A 203 -18.96 -7.76 13.28
C ALA A 203 -20.17 -8.59 13.78
N ASN A 204 -21.31 -7.95 14.04
CA ASN A 204 -22.55 -8.62 14.43
C ASN A 204 -23.11 -9.45 13.26
N PHE A 205 -23.12 -8.89 12.04
CA PHE A 205 -23.51 -9.60 10.83
C PHE A 205 -22.67 -10.87 10.61
N LEU A 206 -21.34 -10.78 10.75
CA LEU A 206 -20.44 -11.93 10.62
C LEU A 206 -20.66 -13.01 11.69
N SER A 207 -21.37 -12.71 12.77
CA SER A 207 -21.75 -13.72 13.77
C SER A 207 -22.92 -14.59 13.31
N GLN A 208 -23.72 -14.11 12.36
CA GLN A 208 -24.92 -14.77 11.85
C GLN A 208 -24.70 -15.32 10.45
N ASN A 209 -24.00 -14.58 9.60
CA ASN A 209 -23.61 -14.99 8.26
C ASN A 209 -22.10 -14.80 8.09
N PRO A 210 -21.28 -15.81 8.42
CA PRO A 210 -19.85 -15.65 8.49
C PRO A 210 -19.24 -15.47 7.09
N GLN A 211 -19.75 -16.12 6.05
CA GLN A 211 -19.09 -16.19 4.76
C GLN A 211 -20.01 -15.66 3.66
N SER A 212 -19.61 -14.57 3.00
CA SER A 212 -20.22 -14.16 1.74
C SER A 212 -19.23 -14.43 0.61
N LYS A 213 -19.38 -15.59 -0.03
CA LYS A 213 -18.63 -15.97 -1.24
C LYS A 213 -18.85 -14.93 -2.33
N TYR A 214 -20.03 -14.35 -2.46
CA TYR A 214 -20.29 -13.30 -3.44
C TYR A 214 -19.42 -12.06 -3.20
N ALA A 215 -19.29 -11.62 -1.95
CA ALA A 215 -18.40 -10.50 -1.61
C ALA A 215 -16.93 -10.86 -1.91
N GLN A 216 -16.50 -12.08 -1.59
CA GLN A 216 -15.13 -12.54 -1.81
C GLN A 216 -14.81 -12.67 -3.31
N ILE A 217 -15.70 -13.27 -4.09
CA ILE A 217 -15.58 -13.36 -5.55
C ILE A 217 -15.50 -11.96 -6.16
N SER A 218 -16.32 -11.02 -5.69
CA SER A 218 -16.28 -9.63 -6.16
C SER A 218 -14.94 -8.95 -5.81
N ALA A 219 -14.40 -9.20 -4.62
CA ALA A 219 -13.11 -8.66 -4.23
C ALA A 219 -11.97 -9.22 -5.11
N TRP A 220 -11.93 -10.54 -5.33
CA TRP A 220 -10.96 -11.17 -6.23
C TRP A 220 -11.17 -10.80 -7.69
N ALA A 221 -12.41 -10.49 -8.12
CA ALA A 221 -12.69 -9.91 -9.43
C ALA A 221 -11.97 -8.58 -9.63
N MET A 222 -11.98 -7.72 -8.60
CA MET A 222 -11.25 -6.46 -8.65
C MET A 222 -9.75 -6.69 -8.71
N VAL A 223 -9.22 -7.69 -7.99
CA VAL A 223 -7.80 -8.10 -8.13
C VAL A 223 -7.52 -8.58 -9.55
N LEU A 224 -8.41 -9.35 -10.17
CA LEU A 224 -8.22 -9.83 -11.56
C LEU A 224 -8.26 -8.68 -12.58
N GLN A 225 -9.08 -7.65 -12.33
CA GLN A 225 -9.16 -6.45 -13.18
C GLN A 225 -7.95 -5.53 -13.00
N ASN A 226 -7.43 -5.40 -11.79
CA ASN A 226 -6.25 -4.59 -11.47
C ASN A 226 -4.93 -5.34 -11.69
N GLY A 227 -4.96 -6.66 -11.62
CA GLY A 227 -3.83 -7.57 -11.67
C GLY A 227 -3.31 -7.64 -13.09
N VAL A 228 -2.17 -7.02 -13.31
CA VAL A 228 -1.54 -6.93 -14.63
C VAL A 228 -0.57 -8.08 -14.85
N ASP A 229 0.19 -8.45 -13.82
CA ASP A 229 1.17 -9.51 -13.94
C ASP A 229 0.49 -10.89 -13.89
N LYS A 230 1.09 -11.85 -14.60
CA LYS A 230 0.53 -13.19 -14.80
C LYS A 230 0.33 -13.93 -13.47
N GLU A 231 1.17 -13.69 -12.48
CA GLU A 231 1.09 -14.38 -11.20
C GLU A 231 -0.10 -13.85 -10.37
N THR A 232 -0.28 -12.53 -10.30
CA THR A 232 -1.44 -11.91 -9.64
C THR A 232 -2.74 -12.33 -10.33
N GLN A 233 -2.78 -12.32 -11.67
CA GLN A 233 -3.96 -12.79 -12.42
C GLN A 233 -4.28 -14.25 -12.12
N LYS A 234 -3.29 -15.15 -12.27
CA LYS A 234 -3.45 -16.57 -12.01
C LYS A 234 -3.94 -16.82 -10.59
N ARG A 235 -3.38 -16.10 -9.61
CA ARG A 235 -3.81 -16.21 -8.22
C ARG A 235 -5.26 -15.79 -8.03
N ALA A 236 -5.67 -14.64 -8.59
CA ALA A 236 -7.05 -14.18 -8.50
C ALA A 236 -8.01 -15.18 -9.16
N MET A 237 -7.62 -15.76 -10.30
CA MET A 237 -8.40 -16.79 -10.98
C MET A 237 -8.61 -18.02 -10.09
N ILE A 238 -7.53 -18.56 -9.51
CA ILE A 238 -7.58 -19.71 -8.59
C ILE A 238 -8.49 -19.40 -7.39
N ALA A 239 -8.40 -18.19 -6.83
CA ALA A 239 -9.22 -17.80 -5.69
C ALA A 239 -10.71 -17.72 -6.04
N ILE A 240 -11.07 -17.14 -7.19
CA ILE A 240 -12.46 -17.08 -7.69
C ILE A 240 -13.01 -18.49 -7.92
N GLU A 241 -12.24 -19.37 -8.57
CA GLU A 241 -12.64 -20.74 -8.87
C GLU A 241 -12.82 -21.58 -7.59
N ALA A 242 -11.94 -21.40 -6.59
CA ALA A 242 -12.06 -22.05 -5.29
C ALA A 242 -13.33 -21.65 -4.52
N LEU A 243 -13.86 -20.45 -4.80
CA LEU A 243 -15.12 -19.95 -4.24
C LEU A 243 -16.35 -20.41 -5.06
N GLY A 244 -16.16 -21.20 -6.11
CA GLY A 244 -17.23 -21.67 -7.00
C GLY A 244 -17.61 -20.67 -8.09
N GLY A 245 -16.88 -19.57 -8.22
CA GLY A 245 -17.02 -18.66 -9.35
C GLY A 245 -16.44 -19.27 -10.63
N GLN A 246 -17.01 -18.93 -11.78
CA GLN A 246 -16.48 -19.36 -13.08
C GLN A 246 -16.03 -18.15 -13.88
N ILE A 247 -14.83 -18.23 -14.45
CA ILE A 247 -14.25 -17.17 -15.26
C ILE A 247 -14.46 -17.52 -16.72
N VAL A 248 -15.21 -16.68 -17.41
CA VAL A 248 -15.48 -16.81 -18.84
C VAL A 248 -14.71 -15.71 -19.56
N GLN A 249 -13.72 -16.12 -20.34
CA GLN A 249 -12.99 -15.19 -21.20
C GLN A 249 -13.90 -14.76 -22.35
N THR A 250 -14.13 -13.45 -22.47
CA THR A 250 -14.89 -12.84 -23.55
C THR A 250 -14.01 -11.88 -24.34
N PRO A 251 -14.38 -11.50 -25.57
CA PRO A 251 -13.66 -10.46 -26.32
C PRO A 251 -13.57 -9.11 -25.59
N GLN A 252 -14.47 -8.84 -24.64
CA GLN A 252 -14.53 -7.62 -23.83
C GLN A 252 -13.75 -7.72 -22.50
N GLY A 253 -13.19 -8.89 -22.19
CA GLY A 253 -12.45 -9.17 -20.96
C GLY A 253 -13.00 -10.38 -20.20
N ASN A 254 -12.51 -10.57 -18.96
CA ASN A 254 -12.97 -11.66 -18.09
C ASN A 254 -14.34 -11.35 -17.50
N GLN A 255 -15.34 -12.19 -17.79
CA GLN A 255 -16.64 -12.16 -17.13
C GLN A 255 -16.68 -13.23 -16.01
N ILE A 256 -17.23 -12.88 -14.85
CA ILE A 256 -17.33 -13.79 -13.72
C ILE A 256 -18.79 -14.20 -13.54
N LYS A 257 -19.03 -15.51 -13.52
CA LYS A 257 -20.31 -16.11 -13.13
C LYS A 257 -20.24 -16.54 -11.68
N PHE A 258 -21.16 -16.05 -10.88
CA PHE A 258 -21.28 -16.42 -9.47
C PHE A 258 -21.89 -17.82 -9.30
N PRO A 259 -21.56 -18.54 -8.22
CA PRO A 259 -22.24 -19.79 -7.88
C PRO A 259 -23.73 -19.54 -7.60
N LYS A 260 -24.56 -20.58 -7.65
CA LYS A 260 -26.02 -20.46 -7.46
C LYS A 260 -26.43 -20.05 -6.04
N GLN A 261 -25.56 -20.26 -5.06
CA GLN A 261 -25.80 -19.99 -3.64
C GLN A 261 -24.54 -19.36 -3.04
N ASP A 262 -24.75 -18.45 -2.10
CA ASP A 262 -23.70 -17.88 -1.26
C ASP A 262 -23.23 -18.91 -0.22
#